data_AF-A0A3M5JSJ8-F1
#
_entry.id   AF-A0A3M5JSJ8-F1
#
_cell.length_a   1.000
_cell.length_b   1.000
_cell.length_c   1.000
_cell.angle_alpha   90.00
_cell.angle_beta   90.00
_cell.angle_gamma   90.00
#
_symmetry.space_group_name_H-M   'P 1'
#
loop_
_entity.id
_entity.type
_entity.pdbx_description
1 polymer ?
#
loop_
_entity_poly.entity_id
_entity_poly.type
_entity_poly.pdbx_seq_one_letter_code
_entity_poly.pdbx_strand_id
1 'polypeptide(L)'
;MIDRYLDEYEKVRPLGKTKRATLTPISESWLGEVADSALTSQKLVEYAQWRMGKEGGGVQAQTVGNDLSHLGAVLSVAKPAWGYDVASHAMSDARIVLRKLGMVSKSNERTRRPTKDELDTLFTYFFEMQIRKPSSINMPKVLGFAIFSTRRQEEITRIRWDDLDEKRQAVMVRDMKNPGQKIGNNVWCHLPDEAWAILQSMPKRV
;
A
#
# COMPACT_ATOMS: atom_id res chain seq x y z
N MET A 1 21.71 9.27 -3.37
CA MET A 1 20.51 10.15 -3.27
C MET A 1 19.35 9.50 -2.54
N ILE A 2 18.94 8.28 -2.93
CA ILE A 2 17.80 7.59 -2.32
C ILE A 2 18.01 7.31 -0.82
N ASP A 3 19.18 6.81 -0.41
CA ASP A 3 19.43 6.50 1.01
C ASP A 3 19.37 7.75 1.88
N ARG A 4 20.02 8.83 1.43
CA ARG A 4 19.92 10.14 2.09
C ARG A 4 18.48 10.63 2.22
N TYR A 5 17.64 10.43 1.19
CA TYR A 5 16.22 10.76 1.26
C TYR A 5 15.52 9.95 2.35
N LEU A 6 15.75 8.64 2.40
CA LEU A 6 15.14 7.76 3.38
C LEU A 6 15.55 8.14 4.82
N ASP A 7 16.84 8.39 5.04
CA ASP A 7 17.40 8.73 6.34
C ASP A 7 16.93 10.09 6.86
N GLU A 8 16.90 11.12 6.01
CA GLU A 8 16.45 12.46 6.41
C GLU A 8 14.94 12.48 6.67
N TYR A 9 14.14 11.82 5.83
CA TYR A 9 12.68 11.84 6.00
C TYR A 9 12.20 10.99 7.17
N GLU A 10 12.86 9.88 7.51
CA GLU A 10 12.51 9.09 8.70
C GLU A 10 12.71 9.86 10.01
N LYS A 11 13.69 10.77 10.05
CA LYS A 11 13.90 11.66 11.21
C LYS A 11 12.75 12.64 11.41
N VAL A 12 12.09 13.05 10.33
CA VAL A 12 11.00 14.03 10.37
C VAL A 12 9.65 13.36 10.60
N ARG A 13 9.41 12.21 9.96
CA ARG A 13 8.16 11.45 10.10
C ARG A 13 8.36 9.98 9.76
N PRO A 14 7.62 9.05 10.41
CA PRO A 14 7.65 7.64 10.02
C PRO A 14 7.32 7.46 8.54
N LEU A 15 8.21 6.82 7.79
CA LEU A 15 7.96 6.47 6.40
C LEU A 15 6.98 5.29 6.31
N GLY A 16 6.03 5.38 5.39
CA GLY A 16 5.16 4.24 5.07
C GLY A 16 5.96 3.11 4.42
N LYS A 17 5.63 1.85 4.75
CA LYS A 17 6.30 0.64 4.24
C LYS A 17 6.50 0.65 2.71
N THR A 18 5.50 1.13 1.97
CA THR A 18 5.53 1.20 0.50
C THR A 18 6.67 2.07 -0.02
N LYS A 19 6.96 3.22 0.61
CA LYS A 19 7.96 4.16 0.07
C LYS A 19 9.35 3.56 0.12
N ARG A 20 9.73 2.95 1.26
CA ARG A 20 11.02 2.24 1.41
C ARG A 20 11.08 1.02 0.50
N ALA A 21 10.02 0.19 0.48
CA ALA A 21 9.95 -1.01 -0.35
C ALA A 21 9.99 -0.73 -1.86
N THR A 22 9.63 0.47 -2.31
CA THR A 22 9.80 0.88 -3.72
C THR A 22 11.16 1.49 -3.99
N LEU A 23 11.66 2.36 -3.11
CA LEU A 23 12.92 3.07 -3.35
C LEU A 23 14.15 2.17 -3.24
N THR A 24 14.17 1.19 -2.34
CA THR A 24 15.31 0.27 -2.17
C THR A 24 15.60 -0.57 -3.42
N PRO A 25 14.61 -1.24 -4.06
CA PRO A 25 14.88 -1.94 -5.32
C PRO A 25 15.30 -1.02 -6.47
N ILE A 26 14.91 0.27 -6.45
CA ILE A 26 15.38 1.25 -7.43
C ILE A 26 16.87 1.51 -7.22
N SER A 27 17.31 1.76 -5.98
CA SER A 27 18.73 2.00 -5.68
C SER A 27 19.61 0.77 -5.90
N GLU A 28 19.06 -0.44 -5.77
CA GLU A 28 19.79 -1.70 -6.02
C GLU A 28 19.80 -2.10 -7.51
N SER A 29 19.06 -1.38 -8.37
CA SER A 29 19.06 -1.61 -9.82
C SER A 29 20.18 -0.84 -10.52
N TRP A 30 20.40 -1.11 -11.81
CA TRP A 30 21.36 -0.35 -12.62
C TRP A 30 21.13 1.17 -12.60
N LEU A 31 19.89 1.62 -12.35
CA LEU A 31 19.59 3.04 -12.24
C LEU A 31 20.24 3.68 -11.00
N GLY A 32 20.43 2.91 -9.93
CA GLY A 32 21.13 3.37 -8.72
C GLY A 32 22.60 3.69 -8.94
N GLU A 33 23.22 3.06 -9.95
CA GLU A 33 24.62 3.27 -10.34
C GLU A 33 24.82 4.46 -11.30
N VAL A 34 23.72 5.04 -11.82
CA VAL A 34 23.79 6.19 -12.73
C VAL A 34 24.17 7.44 -11.95
N ALA A 35 25.21 8.13 -12.40
CA ALA A 35 25.59 9.43 -11.87
C ALA A 35 24.42 10.42 -11.92
N ASP A 36 24.30 11.29 -10.92
CA ASP A 36 23.21 12.25 -10.79
C ASP A 36 23.08 13.18 -12.01
N SER A 37 24.21 13.65 -12.55
CA SER A 37 24.29 14.44 -13.79
C SER A 37 23.88 13.67 -15.05
N ALA A 38 23.98 12.35 -15.03
CA ALA A 38 23.58 11.46 -16.13
C ALA A 38 22.13 10.96 -15.99
N LEU A 39 21.41 11.32 -14.93
CA LEU A 39 20.03 10.92 -14.70
C LEU A 39 19.05 11.74 -15.55
N THR A 40 19.00 11.44 -16.84
CA THR A 40 18.17 12.13 -17.83
C THR A 40 16.77 11.52 -17.96
N SER A 41 15.88 12.19 -18.69
CA SER A 41 14.56 11.65 -19.02
C SER A 41 14.66 10.35 -19.83
N GLN A 42 15.67 10.23 -20.70
CA GLN A 42 15.95 9.01 -21.47
C GLN A 42 16.29 7.83 -20.55
N LYS A 43 17.14 8.06 -19.52
CA LYS A 43 17.46 7.01 -18.53
C LYS A 43 16.25 6.58 -17.71
N LEU A 44 15.35 7.52 -17.37
CA LEU A 44 14.11 7.19 -16.69
C LEU A 44 13.13 6.40 -17.58
N VAL A 45 13.09 6.69 -18.88
CA VAL A 45 12.31 5.91 -19.86
C VAL A 45 12.91 4.51 -20.03
N GLU A 46 14.23 4.41 -20.15
CA GLU A 46 14.96 3.14 -20.24
C GLU A 46 14.70 2.28 -18.99
N TYR A 47 14.73 2.89 -17.80
CA TYR A 47 14.37 2.22 -16.55
C TYR A 47 12.95 1.65 -16.58
N ALA A 48 11.97 2.45 -17.01
CA ALA A 48 10.59 2.01 -17.11
C ALA A 48 10.43 0.83 -18.10
N GLN A 49 11.11 0.87 -19.24
CA GLN A 49 11.12 -0.22 -20.22
C GLN A 49 11.76 -1.49 -19.64
N TRP A 50 12.92 -1.35 -18.98
CA TRP A 50 13.59 -2.45 -18.30
C TRP A 50 12.69 -3.09 -17.24
N ARG A 51 12.02 -2.29 -16.40
CA ARG A 51 11.07 -2.77 -15.37
C ARG A 51 9.91 -3.59 -15.93
N MET A 52 9.41 -3.20 -17.10
CA MET A 52 8.36 -3.96 -17.80
C MET A 52 8.92 -5.21 -18.51
N GLY A 53 10.22 -5.23 -18.80
CA GLY A 53 10.92 -6.39 -19.33
C GLY A 53 11.13 -7.50 -18.29
N LYS A 54 11.48 -8.70 -18.76
CA LYS A 54 11.69 -9.87 -17.89
C LYS A 54 12.78 -9.65 -16.85
N GLU A 55 13.89 -9.03 -17.25
CA GLU A 55 15.03 -8.75 -16.38
C GLU A 55 14.71 -7.76 -15.26
N GLY A 56 13.82 -6.80 -15.54
CA GLY A 56 13.31 -5.87 -14.55
C GLY A 56 12.05 -6.36 -13.84
N GLY A 57 11.67 -7.63 -13.93
CA GLY A 57 10.58 -8.23 -13.15
C GLY A 57 9.21 -8.25 -13.81
N GLY A 58 9.08 -7.81 -15.07
CA GLY A 58 7.85 -7.96 -15.86
C GLY A 58 6.65 -7.19 -15.28
N VAL A 59 6.89 -6.04 -14.66
CA VAL A 59 5.83 -5.34 -13.93
C VAL A 59 4.87 -4.62 -14.87
N GLN A 60 3.66 -4.38 -14.38
CA GLN A 60 2.64 -3.63 -15.11
C GLN A 60 2.90 -2.11 -15.04
N ALA A 61 2.36 -1.37 -16.00
CA ALA A 61 2.51 0.09 -16.12
C ALA A 61 2.12 0.88 -14.85
N GLN A 62 1.25 0.32 -14.02
CA GLN A 62 0.85 0.90 -12.73
C GLN A 62 2.01 0.90 -11.72
N THR A 63 2.78 -0.18 -11.69
CA THR A 63 3.95 -0.33 -10.83
C THR A 63 5.04 0.64 -11.27
N VAL A 64 5.30 0.75 -12.58
CA VAL A 64 6.21 1.78 -13.13
C VAL A 64 5.77 3.19 -12.72
N GLY A 65 4.47 3.48 -12.81
CA GLY A 65 3.91 4.74 -12.34
C GLY A 65 4.19 5.02 -10.86
N ASN A 66 4.10 3.99 -10.01
CA ASN A 66 4.41 4.09 -8.59
C ASN A 66 5.91 4.31 -8.34
N ASP A 67 6.77 3.56 -9.03
CA ASP A 67 8.24 3.68 -8.96
C ASP A 67 8.66 5.13 -9.29
N LEU A 68 8.18 5.67 -10.41
CA LEU A 68 8.46 7.04 -10.84
C LEU A 68 7.83 8.11 -9.93
N SER A 69 6.72 7.80 -9.27
CA SER A 69 6.11 8.72 -8.30
C SER A 69 6.98 8.86 -7.05
N HIS A 70 7.50 7.73 -6.53
CA HIS A 70 8.40 7.74 -5.39
C HIS A 70 9.77 8.33 -5.74
N LEU A 71 10.37 7.92 -6.85
CA LEU A 71 11.64 8.48 -7.32
C LEU A 71 11.51 9.99 -7.60
N GLY A 72 10.41 10.43 -8.21
CA GLY A 72 10.16 11.86 -8.46
C GLY A 72 10.16 12.72 -7.19
N ALA A 73 9.67 12.17 -6.07
CA ALA A 73 9.73 12.86 -4.78
C ALA A 73 11.17 13.00 -4.27
N VAL A 74 12.04 12.01 -4.52
CA VAL A 74 13.47 12.10 -4.21
C VAL A 74 14.12 13.20 -5.06
N LEU A 75 13.90 13.17 -6.38
CA LEU A 75 14.52 14.13 -7.30
C LEU A 75 14.07 15.57 -7.05
N SER A 76 12.82 15.78 -6.58
CA SER A 76 12.32 17.12 -6.24
C SER A 76 13.06 17.79 -5.07
N VAL A 77 13.74 17.00 -4.23
CA VAL A 77 14.51 17.49 -3.08
C VAL A 77 16.01 17.48 -3.39
N ALA A 78 16.47 16.58 -4.25
CA ALA A 78 17.89 16.33 -4.50
C ALA A 78 18.69 17.57 -4.89
N LYS A 79 18.23 18.34 -5.88
CA LYS A 79 18.89 19.57 -6.28
C LYS A 79 18.75 20.71 -5.25
N PRO A 80 17.53 21.13 -4.84
CA PRO A 80 17.37 22.30 -3.98
C PRO A 80 17.87 22.11 -2.54
N ALA A 81 17.84 20.89 -1.99
CA ALA A 81 18.26 20.65 -0.60
C ALA A 81 19.71 20.16 -0.47
N TRP A 82 20.22 19.43 -1.47
CA TRP A 82 21.51 18.74 -1.36
C TRP A 82 22.51 19.11 -2.46
N GLY A 83 22.11 19.90 -3.46
CA GLY A 83 23.00 20.36 -4.52
C GLY A 83 23.36 19.32 -5.58
N TYR A 84 22.64 18.19 -5.66
CA TYR A 84 22.86 17.20 -6.73
C TYR A 84 22.54 17.78 -8.11
N ASP A 85 23.28 17.35 -9.13
CA ASP A 85 23.17 17.86 -10.49
C ASP A 85 22.09 17.11 -11.30
N VAL A 86 20.90 17.00 -10.75
CA VAL A 86 19.77 16.35 -11.44
C VAL A 86 19.05 17.40 -12.30
N ALA A 87 18.75 17.04 -13.55
CA ALA A 87 17.93 17.86 -14.43
C ALA A 87 16.49 17.98 -13.87
N SER A 88 16.05 19.21 -13.59
CA SER A 88 14.76 19.50 -12.94
C SER A 88 13.53 18.99 -13.70
N HIS A 89 13.64 18.86 -15.02
CA HIS A 89 12.58 18.41 -15.92
C HIS A 89 12.69 16.93 -16.32
N ALA A 90 13.74 16.20 -15.89
CA ALA A 90 13.96 14.82 -16.31
C ALA A 90 12.74 13.92 -16.02
N MET A 91 12.17 14.04 -14.82
CA MET A 91 11.02 13.25 -14.41
C MET A 91 9.71 13.67 -15.09
N SER A 92 9.49 14.97 -15.32
CA SER A 92 8.28 15.44 -16.02
C SER A 92 8.29 14.95 -17.47
N ASP A 93 9.42 15.04 -18.14
CA ASP A 93 9.57 14.69 -19.55
C ASP A 93 9.47 13.17 -19.75
N ALA A 94 10.10 12.39 -18.87
CA ALA A 94 9.96 10.94 -18.86
C ALA A 94 8.48 10.52 -18.72
N ARG A 95 7.73 11.15 -17.81
CA ARG A 95 6.29 10.85 -17.63
C ARG A 95 5.45 11.22 -18.86
N ILE A 96 5.80 12.27 -19.60
CA ILE A 96 5.13 12.63 -20.86
C ILE A 96 5.32 11.50 -21.87
N VAL A 97 6.57 11.06 -22.08
CA VAL A 97 6.90 9.99 -23.02
C VAL A 97 6.22 8.68 -22.62
N LEU A 98 6.38 8.24 -21.36
CA LEU A 98 5.84 6.97 -20.90
C LEU A 98 4.31 6.90 -20.93
N ARG A 99 3.63 8.03 -20.71
CA ARG A 99 2.18 8.11 -20.88
C ARG A 99 1.78 7.93 -22.35
N LYS A 100 2.49 8.55 -23.29
CA LYS A 100 2.25 8.36 -24.73
C LYS A 100 2.51 6.92 -25.17
N LEU A 101 3.49 6.24 -24.56
CA LEU A 101 3.81 4.83 -24.83
C LEU A 101 2.91 3.83 -24.07
N GLY A 102 1.98 4.29 -23.23
CA GLY A 102 1.14 3.41 -22.41
C GLY A 102 1.89 2.65 -21.30
N MET A 103 3.13 3.04 -21.01
CA MET A 103 4.01 2.40 -20.02
C MET A 103 3.80 2.93 -18.59
N VAL A 104 2.94 3.93 -18.42
CA VAL A 104 2.44 4.39 -17.12
C VAL A 104 0.91 4.51 -17.21
N SER A 105 0.21 3.84 -16.30
CA SER A 105 -1.26 3.86 -16.25
C SER A 105 -1.78 3.88 -14.82
N LYS A 106 -3.05 4.30 -14.66
CA LYS A 106 -3.76 4.18 -13.39
C LYS A 106 -4.14 2.71 -13.16
N SER A 107 -4.34 2.36 -11.88
CA SER A 107 -4.88 1.04 -11.55
C SER A 107 -6.26 0.81 -12.14
N ASN A 108 -6.46 -0.38 -12.69
CA ASN A 108 -7.79 -0.81 -13.15
C ASN A 108 -8.73 -0.80 -11.96
N GLU A 109 -9.86 -0.12 -12.14
CA GLU A 109 -10.90 -0.11 -11.13
C GLU A 109 -11.55 -1.49 -11.04
N ARG A 110 -11.76 -1.97 -9.82
CA ARG A 110 -12.49 -3.21 -9.56
C ARG A 110 -13.97 -2.87 -9.39
N THR A 111 -14.79 -3.33 -10.32
CA THR A 111 -16.24 -3.06 -10.34
C THR A 111 -17.10 -4.20 -9.80
N ARG A 112 -16.48 -5.35 -9.48
CA ARG A 112 -17.19 -6.54 -9.00
C ARG A 112 -16.94 -6.83 -7.52
N ARG A 113 -17.93 -7.46 -6.90
CA ARG A 113 -17.82 -8.13 -5.59
C ARG A 113 -17.69 -9.64 -5.81
N PRO A 114 -17.21 -10.40 -4.81
CA PRO A 114 -17.28 -11.86 -4.86
C PRO A 114 -18.72 -12.33 -5.04
N THR A 115 -18.92 -13.38 -5.85
CA THR A 115 -20.24 -14.05 -5.96
C THR A 115 -20.52 -14.89 -4.71
N LYS A 116 -21.77 -15.35 -4.57
CA LYS A 116 -22.13 -16.27 -3.48
C LYS A 116 -21.30 -17.56 -3.55
N ASP A 117 -21.17 -18.16 -4.73
CA ASP A 117 -20.39 -19.38 -4.92
C ASP A 117 -18.89 -19.19 -4.61
N GLU A 118 -18.32 -18.03 -4.98
CA GLU A 118 -16.93 -17.67 -4.62
C GLU A 118 -16.79 -17.52 -3.09
N LEU A 119 -17.77 -16.91 -2.43
CA LEU A 119 -17.78 -16.79 -0.97
C LEU A 119 -17.93 -18.16 -0.30
N ASP A 120 -18.84 -19.01 -0.76
CA ASP A 120 -19.07 -20.35 -0.23
C ASP A 120 -17.81 -21.21 -0.37
N THR A 121 -17.10 -21.10 -1.49
CA THR A 121 -15.81 -21.76 -1.71
C THR A 121 -14.76 -21.28 -0.69
N LEU A 122 -14.66 -19.96 -0.47
CA LEU A 122 -13.73 -19.39 0.50
C LEU A 122 -14.08 -19.81 1.93
N PHE A 123 -15.35 -19.73 2.32
CA PHE A 123 -15.79 -20.12 3.66
C PHE A 123 -15.55 -21.61 3.91
N THR A 124 -15.88 -22.47 2.96
CA THR A 124 -15.64 -23.92 3.07
C THR A 124 -14.16 -24.20 3.35
N TYR A 125 -13.26 -23.65 2.52
CA TYR A 125 -11.82 -23.79 2.70
C TYR A 125 -11.36 -23.31 4.09
N PHE A 126 -11.84 -22.14 4.54
CA PHE A 126 -11.41 -21.58 5.81
C PHE A 126 -12.01 -22.29 7.03
N PHE A 127 -13.22 -22.84 6.92
CA PHE A 127 -13.79 -23.70 7.97
C PHE A 127 -13.01 -25.01 8.10
N GLU A 128 -12.70 -25.68 6.98
CA GLU A 128 -11.85 -26.88 6.98
C GLU A 128 -10.46 -26.60 7.56
N MET A 129 -9.86 -25.46 7.20
CA MET A 129 -8.58 -25.03 7.75
C MET A 129 -8.67 -24.82 9.27
N GLN A 130 -9.75 -24.22 9.76
CA GLN A 130 -9.95 -23.97 11.19
C GLN A 130 -10.09 -25.29 11.99
N ILE A 131 -10.77 -26.28 11.42
CA ILE A 131 -10.87 -27.63 12.00
C ILE A 131 -9.48 -28.28 12.08
N ARG A 132 -8.72 -28.23 10.98
CA ARG A 132 -7.38 -28.83 10.91
C ARG A 132 -6.34 -28.12 11.78
N LYS A 133 -6.44 -26.80 11.92
CA LYS A 133 -5.52 -25.95 12.69
C LYS A 133 -6.28 -24.92 13.53
N PRO A 134 -6.83 -25.31 14.70
CA PRO A 134 -7.63 -24.42 15.54
C PRO A 134 -6.88 -23.18 16.04
N SER A 135 -5.55 -23.24 16.13
CA SER A 135 -4.68 -22.11 16.52
C SER A 135 -4.43 -21.11 15.40
N SER A 136 -4.83 -21.41 14.15
CA SER A 136 -4.75 -20.44 13.06
C SER A 136 -5.74 -19.31 13.25
N ILE A 137 -5.51 -18.19 12.55
CA ILE A 137 -6.45 -17.07 12.54
C ILE A 137 -7.81 -17.59 12.09
N ASN A 138 -8.85 -17.29 12.86
CA ASN A 138 -10.22 -17.65 12.52
C ASN A 138 -10.72 -16.81 11.32
N MET A 139 -10.28 -17.22 10.14
CA MET A 139 -10.59 -16.55 8.87
C MET A 139 -12.09 -16.51 8.57
N PRO A 140 -12.93 -17.50 8.92
CA PRO A 140 -14.38 -17.38 8.76
C PRO A 140 -14.95 -16.16 9.50
N LYS A 141 -14.52 -15.92 10.74
CA LYS A 141 -14.93 -14.72 11.49
C LYS A 141 -14.36 -13.44 10.87
N VAL A 142 -13.10 -13.44 10.44
CA VAL A 142 -12.50 -12.25 9.78
C VAL A 142 -13.22 -11.90 8.49
N LEU A 143 -13.54 -12.89 7.63
CA LEU A 143 -14.27 -12.68 6.38
C LEU A 143 -15.68 -12.17 6.65
N GLY A 144 -16.44 -12.84 7.54
CA GLY A 144 -17.78 -12.41 7.90
C GLY A 144 -17.78 -10.98 8.44
N PHE A 145 -16.87 -10.68 9.37
CA PHE A 145 -16.72 -9.33 9.91
C PHE A 145 -16.38 -8.31 8.82
N ALA A 146 -15.48 -8.63 7.88
CA ALA A 146 -15.11 -7.72 6.79
C ALA A 146 -16.28 -7.42 5.85
N ILE A 147 -17.10 -8.42 5.53
CA ILE A 147 -18.28 -8.28 4.67
C ILE A 147 -19.28 -7.30 5.28
N PHE A 148 -19.60 -7.46 6.57
CA PHE A 148 -20.62 -6.66 7.23
C PHE A 148 -20.10 -5.30 7.73
N SER A 149 -18.90 -5.25 8.30
CA SER A 149 -18.34 -4.00 8.85
C SER A 149 -17.84 -3.04 7.78
N THR A 150 -17.59 -3.52 6.55
CA THR A 150 -16.95 -2.77 5.44
C THR A 150 -15.60 -2.14 5.79
N ARG A 151 -14.94 -2.62 6.85
CA ARG A 151 -13.64 -2.12 7.29
C ARG A 151 -12.51 -2.72 6.46
N ARG A 152 -11.40 -1.98 6.33
CA ARG A 152 -10.21 -2.51 5.66
C ARG A 152 -9.56 -3.57 6.53
N GLN A 153 -8.89 -4.55 5.92
CA GLN A 153 -8.17 -5.59 6.65
C GLN A 153 -7.24 -5.02 7.73
N GLU A 154 -6.42 -4.00 7.40
CA GLU A 154 -5.54 -3.35 8.37
C GLU A 154 -6.28 -2.63 9.50
N GLU A 155 -7.53 -2.23 9.31
CA GLU A 155 -8.36 -1.63 10.36
C GLU A 155 -8.89 -2.75 11.26
N ILE A 156 -9.43 -3.83 10.67
CA ILE A 156 -9.98 -5.00 11.38
C ILE A 156 -8.95 -5.61 12.34
N THR A 157 -7.72 -5.83 11.87
CA THR A 157 -6.68 -6.52 12.66
C THR A 157 -6.09 -5.68 13.78
N ARG A 158 -6.46 -4.40 13.91
CA ARG A 158 -5.96 -3.48 14.95
C ARG A 158 -7.01 -3.10 15.99
N ILE A 159 -8.25 -3.53 15.81
CA ILE A 159 -9.33 -3.31 16.79
C ILE A 159 -8.95 -3.98 18.12
N ARG A 160 -9.12 -3.25 19.22
CA ARG A 160 -8.91 -3.74 20.59
C ARG A 160 -10.25 -3.82 21.33
N TRP A 161 -10.32 -4.66 22.36
CA TRP A 161 -11.49 -4.70 23.23
C TRP A 161 -11.72 -3.38 23.98
N ASP A 162 -10.63 -2.70 24.37
CA ASP A 162 -10.70 -1.35 24.97
C ASP A 162 -11.22 -0.28 24.01
N ASP A 163 -11.26 -0.58 22.70
CA ASP A 163 -11.76 0.31 21.65
C ASP A 163 -13.24 0.07 21.33
N LEU A 164 -13.95 -0.70 22.15
CA LEU A 164 -15.36 -1.05 21.95
C LEU A 164 -16.28 -0.18 22.82
N ASP A 165 -17.30 0.43 22.19
CA ASP A 165 -18.41 1.09 22.88
C ASP A 165 -19.67 0.25 22.68
N GLU A 166 -19.98 -0.59 23.66
CA GLU A 166 -21.13 -1.49 23.62
C GLU A 166 -22.46 -0.73 23.66
N LYS A 167 -22.52 0.47 24.26
CA LYS A 167 -23.76 1.26 24.30
C LYS A 167 -24.10 1.84 22.93
N ARG A 168 -23.08 2.21 22.15
CA ARG A 168 -23.25 2.78 20.80
C ARG A 168 -23.15 1.74 19.68
N GLN A 169 -22.87 0.48 20.01
CA GLN A 169 -22.56 -0.57 19.03
C GLN A 169 -21.48 -0.10 18.04
N ALA A 170 -20.38 0.43 18.59
CA ALA A 170 -19.34 1.09 17.81
C ALA A 170 -17.95 0.66 18.24
N VAL A 171 -17.00 0.80 17.32
CA VAL A 171 -15.58 0.54 17.56
C VAL A 171 -14.74 1.73 17.15
N MET A 172 -13.72 2.06 17.94
CA MET A 172 -12.74 3.07 17.57
C MET A 172 -11.73 2.49 16.57
N VAL A 173 -11.79 2.96 15.34
CA VAL A 173 -10.80 2.66 14.31
C VAL A 173 -9.64 3.63 14.46
N ARG A 174 -8.51 3.12 14.95
CA ARG A 174 -7.29 3.91 15.16
C ARG A 174 -6.53 4.14 13.87
N ASP A 175 -6.03 5.36 13.72
CA ASP A 175 -5.31 5.82 12.52
C ASP A 175 -6.06 5.44 11.24
N MET A 176 -7.35 5.79 11.19
CA MET A 176 -8.22 5.49 10.06
C MET A 176 -7.64 6.10 8.78
N LYS A 177 -7.63 5.30 7.71
CA LYS A 177 -6.97 5.68 6.47
C LYS A 177 -7.61 6.93 5.86
N ASN A 178 -6.82 8.00 5.73
CA ASN A 178 -7.17 9.28 5.11
C ASN A 178 -6.02 9.71 4.17
N PRO A 179 -6.29 10.22 2.94
CA PRO A 179 -5.25 10.67 2.01
C PRO A 179 -4.24 11.68 2.57
N GLY A 180 -4.62 12.50 3.55
CA GLY A 180 -3.73 13.48 4.17
C GLY A 180 -3.02 12.94 5.42
N GLN A 181 -3.68 13.04 6.56
CA GLN A 181 -3.12 12.70 7.86
C GLN A 181 -3.81 11.45 8.43
N LYS A 182 -3.12 10.31 8.33
CA LYS A 182 -3.57 9.05 8.94
C LYS A 182 -3.23 8.99 10.43
N ILE A 183 -2.03 9.43 10.82
CA ILE A 183 -1.53 9.31 12.20
C ILE A 183 -2.34 10.23 13.12
N GLY A 184 -2.94 9.64 14.16
CA GLY A 184 -3.82 10.33 15.11
C GLY A 184 -5.28 10.43 14.66
N ASN A 185 -5.62 9.96 13.46
CA ASN A 185 -6.99 10.02 12.95
C ASN A 185 -7.83 8.86 13.51
N ASN A 186 -8.27 8.99 14.77
CA ASN A 186 -9.08 7.97 15.44
C ASN A 186 -10.58 8.28 15.23
N VAL A 187 -11.32 7.31 14.71
CA VAL A 187 -12.73 7.51 14.33
C VAL A 187 -13.60 6.40 14.90
N TRP A 188 -14.66 6.77 15.62
CA TRP A 188 -15.71 5.84 16.03
C TRP A 188 -16.56 5.42 14.84
N CYS A 189 -16.63 4.12 14.59
CA CYS A 189 -17.39 3.53 13.50
C CYS A 189 -18.47 2.60 14.08
N HIS A 190 -19.72 2.84 13.69
CA HIS A 190 -20.81 1.91 14.01
C HIS A 190 -20.56 0.55 13.33
N LEU A 191 -20.90 -0.53 14.03
CA LEU A 191 -20.85 -1.88 13.53
C LEU A 191 -22.28 -2.39 13.30
N PRO A 192 -22.64 -2.83 12.08
CA PRO A 192 -23.92 -3.50 11.84
C PRO A 192 -24.07 -4.77 12.69
N ASP A 193 -25.31 -5.19 12.92
CA ASP A 193 -25.66 -6.27 13.85
C ASP A 193 -24.91 -7.58 13.58
N GLU A 194 -24.72 -7.95 12.30
CA GLU A 194 -23.98 -9.16 11.95
C GLU A 194 -22.48 -9.03 12.25
N ALA A 195 -21.88 -7.87 12.00
CA ALA A 195 -20.50 -7.60 12.39
C ALA A 195 -20.36 -7.59 13.91
N TRP A 196 -21.33 -7.02 14.62
CA TRP A 196 -21.37 -6.98 16.08
C TRP A 196 -21.45 -8.37 16.69
N ALA A 197 -22.34 -9.22 16.18
CA ALA A 197 -22.47 -10.61 16.63
C ALA A 197 -21.17 -11.40 16.43
N ILE A 198 -20.52 -11.24 15.28
CA ILE A 198 -19.22 -11.87 15.02
C ILE A 198 -18.16 -11.36 16.01
N LEU A 199 -18.10 -10.04 16.23
CA LEU A 199 -17.15 -9.44 17.17
C LEU A 199 -17.38 -9.97 18.58
N GLN A 200 -18.61 -9.99 19.08
CA GLN A 200 -18.93 -10.48 20.43
C GLN A 200 -18.62 -11.98 20.60
N SER A 201 -18.58 -12.75 19.51
CA SER A 201 -18.15 -14.15 19.54
C SER A 201 -16.63 -14.35 19.66
N MET A 202 -15.83 -13.29 19.53
CA MET A 202 -14.37 -13.36 19.63
C MET A 202 -13.92 -13.48 21.10
N PRO A 203 -12.80 -14.16 21.38
CA PRO A 203 -12.28 -14.25 22.74
C PRO A 203 -11.90 -12.87 23.29
N LYS A 204 -12.36 -12.55 24.50
CA LYS A 204 -12.04 -11.30 25.22
C LYS A 204 -10.68 -11.32 25.93
N ARG A 205 -10.10 -12.51 26.11
CA ARG A 205 -8.80 -12.73 26.75
C ARG A 205 -8.08 -13.86 26.03
N VAL A 206 -6.81 -13.64 25.72
CA VAL A 206 -5.80 -14.69 25.51
C VAL A 206 -4.72 -14.42 26.54
#